data_AF-A0A1I6YPQ6-F1
#
_entry.id   AF-A0A1I6YPQ6-F1
#
_cell.length_a   1.000
_cell.length_b   1.000
_cell.length_c   1.000
_cell.angle_alpha   90.00
_cell.angle_beta   90.00
_cell.angle_gamma   90.00
#
_symmetry.space_group_name_H-M   'P 1'
#
loop_
_entity.id
_entity.type
_entity.pdbx_description
1 polymer ?
#
loop_
_entity_poly.entity_id
_entity_poly.type
_entity_poly.pdbx_seq_one_letter_code
_entity_poly.pdbx_strand_id
1 'polypeptide(L)'
;MDCRKANIALITIVSTLLIITCLVLIKFLFSGNEGFEWGSVSDWFSSIANLIMAGAALYAAWNAKNWFQTKIKENELNHVTKFWTNCDLFSLEVLKTYENVRNLNNTEPEIEPINYAQLVKTEREVIDQLQIKLVALKSELQSLTFWKVSPKDESVFEDYFFSNQLALEGLREVIGFDVNDIHERYHYNQNYGRMLVETAKKLRKTHASLKNDMNNLFHFSN
;
A
#
# COMPACT_ATOMS: atom_id res chain seq x y z
N MET A 1 -24.45 35.25 4.93
CA MET A 1 -23.69 35.29 6.19
C MET A 1 -24.17 34.12 7.03
N ASP A 2 -23.25 33.22 7.42
CA ASP A 2 -23.60 31.95 8.06
C ASP A 2 -24.15 32.22 9.47
N CYS A 3 -25.46 32.03 9.70
CA CYS A 3 -26.15 32.47 10.93
C CYS A 3 -25.48 31.97 12.22
N ARG A 4 -24.82 30.79 12.16
CA ARG A 4 -24.04 30.22 13.26
C ARG A 4 -22.80 31.05 13.60
N LYS A 5 -22.09 31.56 12.60
CA LYS A 5 -20.90 32.41 12.79
C LYS A 5 -21.27 33.78 13.37
N ALA A 6 -22.40 34.34 12.91
CA ALA A 6 -22.92 35.61 13.42
C ALA A 6 -23.34 35.51 14.89
N ASN A 7 -24.06 34.44 15.29
CA ASN A 7 -24.44 34.23 16.69
C ASN A 7 -23.24 33.99 17.61
N ILE A 8 -22.22 33.25 17.16
CA ILE A 8 -20.98 33.07 17.93
C ILE A 8 -20.28 34.43 18.12
N ALA A 9 -20.15 35.24 17.07
CA ALA A 9 -19.55 36.57 17.18
C ALA A 9 -20.30 37.47 18.16
N LEU A 10 -21.65 37.47 18.11
CA LEU A 10 -22.50 38.24 19.02
C LEU A 10 -22.33 37.81 20.48
N ILE A 11 -22.31 36.50 20.74
CA ILE A 11 -22.11 35.95 22.09
C ILE A 11 -20.71 36.31 22.62
N THR A 12 -19.68 36.23 21.78
CA THR A 12 -18.31 36.61 22.18
C THR A 12 -18.24 38.09 22.53
N ILE A 13 -18.83 38.97 21.71
CA ILE A 13 -18.83 40.43 21.96
C ILE A 13 -19.56 40.76 23.26
N VAL A 14 -20.77 40.22 23.46
CA VAL A 14 -21.57 40.47 24.66
C VAL A 14 -20.85 39.96 25.91
N SER A 15 -20.26 38.77 25.86
CA SER A 15 -19.50 38.20 26.98
C SER A 15 -18.26 39.05 27.31
N THR A 16 -17.55 39.54 26.28
CA THR A 16 -16.37 40.39 26.47
C THR A 16 -16.74 41.72 27.12
N LEU A 17 -17.82 42.37 26.65
CA LEU A 17 -18.32 43.61 27.24
C LEU A 17 -18.74 43.42 28.70
N LEU A 18 -19.42 42.32 29.00
CA LEU A 18 -19.88 42.00 30.36
C LEU A 18 -18.71 41.79 31.33
N ILE A 19 -17.65 41.11 30.89
CA ILE A 19 -16.41 40.94 31.67
C ILE A 19 -15.74 42.29 31.92
N ILE A 20 -15.64 43.16 30.90
CA ILE A 20 -15.05 44.49 31.05
C ILE A 20 -15.84 45.33 32.07
N THR A 21 -17.17 45.32 32.00
CA THR A 21 -18.03 46.03 32.94
C THR A 21 -17.85 45.51 34.38
N CYS A 22 -17.77 44.19 34.57
CA CYS A 22 -17.49 43.59 35.88
C CYS A 22 -16.11 44.01 36.41
N LEU A 23 -15.06 44.05 35.58
CA LEU A 23 -13.72 44.48 35.99
C LEU A 23 -13.68 45.96 36.40
N VAL A 24 -14.40 46.82 35.69
CA VAL A 24 -14.53 48.25 36.04
C VAL A 24 -15.25 48.43 37.37
N LEU A 25 -16.34 47.68 37.60
CA LEU A 25 -17.09 47.70 38.85
C LEU A 25 -16.25 47.22 40.04
N ILE A 26 -15.49 46.13 39.88
CA ILE A 26 -14.58 45.62 40.91
C ILE A 26 -13.52 46.69 41.23
N LYS A 27 -12.91 47.32 40.22
CA LYS A 27 -11.93 48.39 40.44
C LYS A 27 -12.51 49.57 41.21
N PHE A 28 -13.74 49.99 40.88
CA PHE A 28 -14.41 51.09 41.57
C PHE A 28 -14.75 50.74 43.02
N LEU A 29 -15.22 49.51 43.28
CA LEU A 29 -15.58 49.03 44.62
C LEU A 29 -14.39 48.94 45.58
N PHE A 30 -13.18 48.64 45.06
CA PHE A 30 -11.98 48.47 45.89
C PHE A 30 -10.99 49.66 45.82
N SER A 31 -11.38 50.78 45.20
CA SER A 31 -10.48 51.94 44.96
C SER A 31 -10.02 52.70 46.22
N GLY A 32 -10.43 52.29 47.42
CA GLY A 32 -10.04 52.89 48.70
C GLY A 32 -9.56 51.88 49.76
N ASN A 33 -9.28 50.63 49.37
CA ASN A 33 -8.79 49.60 50.30
C ASN A 33 -7.27 49.42 50.12
N GLU A 34 -6.47 49.78 51.13
CA GLU A 34 -4.99 49.72 51.09
C GLU A 34 -4.43 48.29 50.92
N GLY A 35 -5.26 47.26 51.13
CA GLY A 35 -4.88 45.85 50.97
C GLY A 35 -5.22 45.21 49.61
N PHE A 36 -5.83 45.92 48.66
CA PHE A 36 -6.22 45.35 47.36
C PHE A 36 -5.24 45.74 46.25
N GLU A 37 -4.27 44.87 45.98
CA GLU A 37 -3.34 45.03 44.86
C GLU A 37 -3.94 44.54 43.54
N TRP A 38 -4.16 45.47 42.62
CA TRP A 38 -4.72 45.20 41.31
C TRP A 38 -3.85 44.26 40.45
N GLY A 39 -2.55 44.12 40.78
CA GLY A 39 -1.65 43.13 40.19
C GLY A 39 -2.12 41.68 40.37
N SER A 40 -2.82 41.36 41.47
CA SER A 40 -3.31 40.01 41.73
C SER A 40 -4.38 39.55 40.73
N VAL A 41 -5.20 40.48 40.22
CA VAL A 41 -6.25 40.15 39.23
C VAL A 41 -5.68 39.94 37.83
N SER A 42 -4.63 40.69 37.45
CA SER A 42 -3.89 40.40 36.21
C SER A 42 -3.14 39.07 36.27
N ASP A 43 -2.69 38.64 37.45
CA ASP A 43 -2.02 37.35 37.64
C ASP A 43 -3.00 36.17 37.51
N TRP A 44 -4.24 36.33 38.00
CA TRP A 44 -5.28 35.32 37.84
C TRP A 44 -5.70 35.18 36.37
N PHE A 45 -5.85 36.31 35.68
CA PHE A 45 -6.17 36.31 34.24
C PHE A 45 -5.04 35.71 33.40
N SER A 46 -3.78 35.99 33.76
CA SER A 46 -2.60 35.38 33.13
C SER A 46 -2.51 33.87 33.40
N SER A 47 -2.85 33.43 34.62
CA SER A 47 -2.89 32.01 34.97
C SER A 47 -3.99 31.25 34.21
N ILE A 48 -5.17 31.85 34.06
CA ILE A 48 -6.26 31.30 33.24
C ILE A 48 -5.86 31.27 31.76
N ALA A 49 -5.19 32.31 31.24
CA ALA A 49 -4.68 32.33 29.88
C ALA A 49 -3.65 31.20 29.65
N ASN A 50 -2.74 30.97 30.59
CA ASN A 50 -1.79 29.86 30.55
C ASN A 50 -2.49 28.49 30.60
N LEU A 51 -3.55 28.35 31.38
CA LEU A 51 -4.35 27.13 31.46
C LEU A 51 -5.12 26.87 30.14
N ILE A 52 -5.68 27.90 29.52
CA ILE A 52 -6.34 27.80 28.21
C ILE A 52 -5.33 27.45 27.12
N MET A 53 -4.15 28.09 27.12
CA MET A 53 -3.06 27.78 26.18
C MET A 53 -2.55 26.34 26.37
N ALA A 54 -2.37 25.88 27.62
CA ALA A 54 -2.00 24.51 27.91
C ALA A 54 -3.07 23.51 27.45
N GLY A 55 -4.36 23.83 27.67
CA GLY A 55 -5.47 23.02 27.18
C GLY A 55 -5.54 22.95 25.65
N ALA A 56 -5.34 24.08 24.96
CA ALA A 56 -5.28 24.14 23.50
C ALA A 56 -4.07 23.36 22.96
N ALA A 57 -2.91 23.43 23.61
CA ALA A 57 -1.72 22.67 23.25
C ALA A 57 -1.92 21.16 23.42
N LEU A 58 -2.55 20.72 24.52
CA LEU A 58 -2.90 19.31 24.74
C LEU A 58 -3.91 18.80 23.70
N TYR A 59 -4.92 19.60 23.38
CA TYR A 59 -5.90 19.26 22.34
C TYR A 59 -5.26 19.17 20.95
N ALA A 60 -4.38 20.11 20.61
CA ALA A 60 -3.62 20.07 19.37
C ALA A 60 -2.68 18.86 19.31
N ALA A 61 -2.00 18.52 20.41
CA ALA A 61 -1.14 17.35 20.50
C ALA A 61 -1.92 16.03 20.36
N TRP A 62 -3.11 15.94 20.96
CA TRP A 62 -4.00 14.79 20.77
C TRP A 62 -4.45 14.68 19.31
N ASN A 63 -4.94 15.77 18.72
CA ASN A 63 -5.38 15.75 17.32
C ASN A 63 -4.23 15.45 16.35
N ALA A 64 -3.03 15.95 16.60
CA ALA A 64 -1.83 15.60 15.85
C ALA A 64 -1.55 14.10 15.98
N LYS A 65 -1.58 13.53 17.19
CA LYS A 65 -1.39 12.09 17.42
C LYS A 65 -2.42 11.26 16.66
N ASN A 66 -3.70 11.63 16.71
CA ASN A 66 -4.76 10.94 15.96
C ASN A 66 -4.55 11.07 14.45
N TRP A 67 -4.17 12.25 13.94
CA TRP A 67 -3.89 12.47 12.53
C TRP A 67 -2.69 11.64 12.05
N PHE A 68 -1.61 11.58 12.82
CA PHE A 68 -0.46 10.73 12.53
C PHE A 68 -0.84 9.25 12.53
N GLN A 69 -1.63 8.78 13.50
CA GLN A 69 -2.10 7.39 13.52
C GLN A 69 -2.96 7.03 12.31
N THR A 70 -3.87 7.92 11.89
CA THR A 70 -4.66 7.72 10.67
C THR A 70 -3.77 7.71 9.44
N LYS A 71 -2.80 8.63 9.34
CA LYS A 71 -1.87 8.70 8.20
C LYS A 71 -0.93 7.50 8.12
N ILE A 72 -0.47 6.98 9.24
CA ILE A 72 0.32 5.76 9.31
C ILE A 72 -0.51 4.59 8.77
N LYS A 73 -1.74 4.40 9.25
CA LYS A 73 -2.64 3.34 8.75
C LYS A 73 -2.98 3.48 7.26
N GLU A 74 -3.25 4.70 6.79
CA GLU A 74 -3.47 4.96 5.37
C GLU A 74 -2.22 4.61 4.55
N ASN A 75 -1.03 4.95 5.04
CA ASN A 75 0.22 4.66 4.35
C ASN A 75 0.52 3.15 4.32
N GLU A 76 0.31 2.45 5.44
CA GLU A 76 0.42 0.98 5.52
C GLU A 76 -0.51 0.27 4.53
N LEU A 77 -1.78 0.69 4.48
CA LEU A 77 -2.75 0.16 3.52
C LEU A 77 -2.36 0.48 2.06
N ASN A 78 -1.82 1.66 1.79
CA ASN A 78 -1.33 2.02 0.45
C ASN A 78 -0.16 1.13 0.02
N HIS A 79 0.79 0.85 0.91
CA HIS A 79 1.92 -0.05 0.63
C HIS A 79 1.45 -1.48 0.32
N VAL A 80 0.51 -2.00 1.12
CA VAL A 80 -0.12 -3.30 0.88
C VAL A 80 -0.87 -3.32 -0.46
N THR A 81 -1.67 -2.29 -0.74
CA THR A 81 -2.44 -2.19 -1.99
C THR A 81 -1.51 -2.12 -3.22
N LYS A 82 -0.40 -1.39 -3.11
CA LYS A 82 0.61 -1.31 -4.17
C LYS A 82 1.26 -2.66 -4.43
N PHE A 83 1.73 -3.32 -3.37
CA PHE A 83 2.31 -4.66 -3.49
C PHE A 83 1.33 -5.63 -4.15
N TRP A 84 0.05 -5.57 -3.76
CA TRP A 84 -0.99 -6.39 -4.39
C TRP A 84 -1.21 -6.11 -5.86
N THR A 85 -1.29 -4.84 -6.23
CA THR A 85 -1.41 -4.44 -7.62
C THR A 85 -0.25 -5.00 -8.44
N ASN A 86 0.97 -4.99 -7.88
CA ASN A 86 2.14 -5.55 -8.55
C ASN A 86 2.06 -7.08 -8.66
N CYS A 87 1.56 -7.80 -7.65
CA CYS A 87 1.33 -9.24 -7.73
C CYS A 87 0.28 -9.62 -8.78
N ASP A 88 -0.84 -8.87 -8.88
CA ASP A 88 -1.90 -9.12 -9.86
C ASP A 88 -1.40 -8.86 -11.28
N LEU A 89 -0.72 -7.73 -11.50
CA LEU A 89 -0.09 -7.41 -12.79
C LEU A 89 0.93 -8.48 -13.20
N PHE A 90 1.80 -8.89 -12.27
CA PHE A 90 2.76 -9.96 -12.52
C PHE A 90 2.08 -11.28 -12.88
N SER A 91 1.03 -11.66 -12.14
CA SER A 91 0.28 -12.89 -12.40
C SER A 91 -0.33 -12.90 -13.81
N LEU A 92 -0.88 -11.77 -14.25
CA LEU A 92 -1.41 -11.59 -15.60
C LEU A 92 -0.31 -11.70 -16.66
N GLU A 93 0.84 -11.08 -16.44
CA GLU A 93 1.97 -11.18 -17.36
C GLU A 93 2.48 -12.62 -17.49
N VAL A 94 2.64 -13.35 -16.38
CA VAL A 94 3.05 -14.78 -16.39
C VAL A 94 2.06 -15.63 -17.18
N LEU A 95 0.74 -15.45 -16.95
CA LEU A 95 -0.28 -16.21 -17.68
C LEU A 95 -0.28 -15.91 -19.18
N LYS A 96 -0.08 -14.64 -19.56
CA LYS A 96 0.06 -14.24 -20.96
C LYS A 96 1.30 -14.86 -21.61
N THR A 97 2.46 -14.78 -20.96
CA THR A 97 3.70 -15.40 -21.45
C THR A 97 3.54 -16.91 -21.57
N TYR A 98 2.87 -17.55 -20.62
CA TYR A 98 2.54 -18.97 -20.72
C TYR A 98 1.72 -19.30 -21.98
N GLU A 99 0.68 -18.52 -22.29
CA GLU A 99 -0.14 -18.73 -23.49
C GLU A 99 0.67 -18.54 -24.77
N ASN A 100 1.53 -17.52 -24.81
CA ASN A 100 2.43 -17.27 -25.94
C ASN A 100 3.41 -18.43 -26.15
N VAL A 101 4.09 -18.87 -25.08
CA VAL A 101 5.01 -20.01 -25.10
C VAL A 101 4.31 -21.28 -25.55
N ARG A 102 3.11 -21.54 -25.01
CA ARG A 102 2.30 -22.69 -25.42
C ARG A 102 1.95 -22.64 -26.90
N ASN A 103 1.59 -21.48 -27.43
CA ASN A 103 1.28 -21.33 -28.84
C ASN A 103 2.53 -21.57 -29.69
N LEU A 104 3.68 -20.98 -29.32
CA LEU A 104 4.94 -21.18 -30.03
C LEU A 104 5.41 -22.65 -30.01
N ASN A 105 5.29 -23.33 -28.86
CA ASN A 105 5.67 -24.72 -28.71
C ASN A 105 4.77 -25.66 -29.52
N ASN A 106 3.47 -25.33 -29.67
CA ASN A 106 2.51 -26.14 -30.44
C ASN A 106 2.50 -25.83 -31.95
N THR A 107 3.19 -24.79 -32.41
CA THR A 107 3.30 -24.49 -33.84
C THR A 107 4.17 -25.54 -34.52
N GLU A 108 3.63 -26.22 -35.53
CA GLU A 108 4.39 -27.18 -36.33
C GLU A 108 5.41 -26.45 -37.23
N PRO A 109 6.62 -26.99 -37.41
CA PRO A 109 7.66 -26.44 -38.28
C PRO A 109 7.21 -26.02 -39.68
N GLU A 110 6.27 -26.74 -40.29
CA GLU A 110 5.78 -26.46 -41.65
C GLU A 110 4.90 -25.20 -41.76
N ILE A 111 4.33 -24.73 -40.65
CA ILE A 111 3.37 -23.61 -40.59
C ILE A 111 3.90 -22.43 -39.78
N GLU A 112 5.21 -22.38 -39.52
CA GLU A 112 5.83 -21.31 -38.75
C GLU A 112 5.70 -19.94 -39.46
N PRO A 113 5.37 -18.88 -38.71
CA PRO A 113 5.39 -17.54 -39.26
C PRO A 113 6.83 -17.11 -39.55
N ILE A 114 7.01 -16.21 -40.53
CA ILE A 114 8.33 -15.69 -40.96
C ILE A 114 9.12 -15.10 -39.78
N ASN A 115 8.44 -14.55 -38.77
CA ASN A 115 9.04 -13.95 -37.58
C ASN A 115 9.15 -14.91 -36.38
N TYR A 116 8.96 -16.23 -36.54
CA TYR A 116 8.95 -17.20 -35.44
C TYR A 116 10.18 -17.10 -34.53
N ALA A 117 11.38 -17.03 -35.12
CA ALA A 117 12.62 -16.89 -34.34
C ALA A 117 12.68 -15.61 -33.51
N GLN A 118 12.14 -14.50 -34.03
CA GLN A 118 12.06 -13.26 -33.28
C GLN A 118 11.01 -13.36 -32.16
N LEU A 119 9.89 -14.06 -32.37
CA LEU A 119 8.89 -14.31 -31.34
C LEU A 119 9.47 -15.15 -30.20
N VAL A 120 10.16 -16.26 -30.50
CA VAL A 120 10.82 -17.10 -29.49
C VAL A 120 11.85 -16.30 -28.70
N LYS A 121 12.68 -15.50 -29.38
CA LYS A 121 13.66 -14.62 -28.72
C LYS A 121 12.98 -13.58 -27.81
N THR A 122 11.88 -12.99 -28.27
CA THR A 122 11.12 -12.01 -27.49
C THR A 122 10.53 -12.64 -26.23
N GLU A 123 9.92 -13.81 -26.34
CA GLU A 123 9.38 -14.51 -25.17
C GLU A 123 10.47 -14.95 -24.18
N ARG A 124 11.66 -15.32 -24.68
CA ARG A 124 12.84 -15.57 -23.81
C ARG A 124 13.20 -14.34 -23.00
N GLU A 125 13.31 -13.18 -23.64
CA GLU A 125 13.60 -11.91 -22.96
C GLU A 125 12.51 -11.53 -21.95
N VAL A 126 11.24 -11.77 -22.29
CA VAL A 126 10.11 -11.54 -21.37
C VAL A 126 10.20 -12.45 -20.14
N ILE A 127 10.52 -13.74 -20.30
CA ILE A 127 10.72 -14.66 -19.17
C ILE A 127 11.87 -14.17 -18.27
N ASP A 128 12.98 -13.73 -18.85
CA ASP A 128 14.12 -13.21 -18.09
C ASP A 128 13.71 -11.95 -17.29
N GLN A 129 12.89 -11.06 -17.88
CA GLN A 129 12.34 -9.92 -17.16
C GLN A 129 11.35 -10.32 -16.05
N LEU A 130 10.52 -11.34 -16.27
CA LEU A 130 9.59 -11.84 -15.26
C LEU A 130 10.35 -12.45 -14.07
N GLN A 131 11.47 -13.14 -14.30
CA GLN A 131 12.31 -13.62 -13.20
C GLN A 131 12.84 -12.48 -12.34
N ILE A 132 13.30 -11.39 -12.97
CA ILE A 132 13.74 -10.18 -12.25
C ILE A 132 12.58 -9.56 -11.47
N LYS A 133 11.39 -9.44 -12.09
CA LYS A 133 10.18 -8.92 -11.43
C LYS A 133 9.76 -9.77 -10.23
N LEU A 134 9.87 -11.10 -10.32
CA LEU A 134 9.54 -12.01 -9.22
C LEU A 134 10.47 -11.77 -8.01
N VAL A 135 11.76 -11.58 -8.26
CA VAL A 135 12.73 -11.22 -7.21
C VAL A 135 12.40 -9.85 -6.61
N ALA A 136 12.05 -8.87 -7.44
CA ALA A 136 11.64 -7.54 -6.97
C ALA A 136 10.38 -7.60 -6.09
N LEU A 137 9.37 -8.40 -6.46
CA LEU A 137 8.18 -8.63 -5.64
C LEU A 137 8.52 -9.28 -4.30
N LYS A 138 9.44 -10.23 -4.27
CA LYS A 138 9.89 -10.84 -3.00
C LYS A 138 10.55 -9.80 -2.09
N SER A 139 11.38 -8.93 -2.65
CA SER A 139 11.97 -7.79 -1.92
C SER A 139 10.91 -6.78 -1.46
N GLU A 140 9.87 -6.54 -2.26
CA GLU A 140 8.76 -5.66 -1.88
C GLU A 140 7.99 -6.23 -0.68
N LEU A 141 7.68 -7.54 -0.67
CA LEU A 141 7.07 -8.21 0.47
C LEU A 141 7.92 -8.05 1.74
N GLN A 142 9.24 -8.26 1.64
CA GLN A 142 10.15 -8.05 2.76
C GLN A 142 10.13 -6.59 3.23
N SER A 143 10.05 -5.63 2.30
CA SER A 143 10.02 -4.21 2.64
C SER A 143 8.76 -3.78 3.39
N LEU A 144 7.65 -4.53 3.29
CA LEU A 144 6.43 -4.28 4.06
C LEU A 144 6.68 -4.37 5.58
N THR A 145 7.67 -5.16 6.01
CA THR A 145 8.03 -5.26 7.43
C THR A 145 8.55 -3.94 8.01
N PHE A 146 9.22 -3.10 7.20
CA PHE A 146 9.61 -1.75 7.62
C PHE A 146 8.40 -0.86 7.93
N TRP A 147 7.26 -1.17 7.32
CA TRP A 147 5.99 -0.50 7.52
C TRP A 147 5.12 -1.20 8.56
N LYS A 148 5.69 -2.03 9.43
CA LYS A 148 4.95 -2.77 10.47
C LYS A 148 3.86 -3.71 9.92
N VAL A 149 3.94 -4.04 8.63
CA VAL A 149 3.05 -4.97 7.95
C VAL A 149 3.79 -6.29 7.75
N SER A 150 3.16 -7.39 8.13
CA SER A 150 3.73 -8.74 7.98
C SER A 150 2.67 -9.72 7.49
N PRO A 151 3.04 -10.74 6.69
CA PRO A 151 2.14 -11.84 6.38
C PRO A 151 1.57 -12.47 7.65
N LYS A 152 0.27 -12.79 7.67
CA LYS A 152 -0.30 -13.64 8.73
C LYS A 152 0.17 -15.08 8.61
N ASP A 153 0.35 -15.51 7.37
CA ASP A 153 0.84 -16.83 7.02
C ASP A 153 1.90 -16.65 5.92
N GLU A 154 3.16 -16.90 6.29
CA GLU A 154 4.28 -16.79 5.37
C GLU A 154 4.21 -17.87 4.28
N SER A 155 3.64 -19.05 4.57
CA SER A 155 3.64 -20.17 3.62
C SER A 155 2.82 -19.86 2.37
N VAL A 156 1.78 -19.01 2.47
CA VAL A 156 1.00 -18.57 1.30
C VAL A 156 1.88 -17.84 0.29
N PHE A 157 2.77 -16.98 0.78
CA PHE A 157 3.68 -16.21 -0.08
C PHE A 157 4.86 -17.05 -0.55
N GLU A 158 5.38 -17.93 0.30
CA GLU A 158 6.41 -18.90 -0.11
C GLU A 158 5.91 -19.78 -1.25
N ASP A 159 4.70 -20.34 -1.13
CA ASP A 159 4.06 -21.15 -2.17
C ASP A 159 3.83 -20.35 -3.45
N TYR A 160 3.43 -19.08 -3.32
CA TYR A 160 3.29 -18.17 -4.47
C TYR A 160 4.62 -17.96 -5.19
N PHE A 161 5.68 -17.56 -4.48
CA PHE A 161 6.99 -17.32 -5.10
C PHE A 161 7.59 -18.60 -5.68
N PHE A 162 7.52 -19.70 -4.93
CA PHE A 162 8.05 -20.99 -5.37
C PHE A 162 7.33 -21.50 -6.62
N SER A 163 5.99 -21.44 -6.65
CA SER A 163 5.21 -21.88 -7.81
C SER A 163 5.48 -21.04 -9.05
N ASN A 164 5.61 -19.71 -8.90
CA ASN A 164 5.95 -18.84 -10.03
C ASN A 164 7.40 -19.03 -10.50
N GLN A 165 8.35 -19.27 -9.59
CA GLN A 165 9.74 -19.56 -9.95
C GLN A 165 9.83 -20.85 -10.78
N LEU A 166 9.25 -21.95 -10.29
CA LEU A 166 9.22 -23.21 -11.02
C LEU A 166 8.56 -23.07 -12.40
N ALA A 167 7.48 -22.28 -12.48
CA ALA A 167 6.80 -22.05 -13.74
C ALA A 167 7.68 -21.28 -14.74
N LEU A 168 8.39 -20.24 -14.30
CA LEU A 168 9.28 -19.47 -15.17
C LEU A 168 10.49 -20.29 -15.63
N GLU A 169 11.06 -21.11 -14.75
CA GLU A 169 12.12 -22.07 -15.09
C GLU A 169 11.62 -23.09 -16.14
N GLY A 170 10.43 -23.67 -15.92
CA GLY A 170 9.81 -24.58 -16.88
C GLY A 170 9.51 -23.90 -18.22
N LEU A 171 8.97 -22.69 -18.23
CA LEU A 171 8.74 -21.93 -19.46
C LEU A 171 10.05 -21.70 -20.22
N ARG A 172 11.14 -21.37 -19.51
CA ARG A 172 12.45 -21.15 -20.11
C ARG A 172 13.00 -22.42 -20.75
N GLU A 173 12.83 -23.56 -20.09
CA GLU A 173 13.22 -24.88 -20.61
C GLU A 173 12.45 -25.21 -21.88
N VAL A 174 11.12 -25.07 -21.87
CA VAL A 174 10.25 -25.42 -23.00
C VAL A 174 10.58 -24.65 -24.29
N ILE A 175 11.04 -23.41 -24.17
CA ILE A 175 11.47 -22.60 -25.32
C ILE A 175 12.99 -22.51 -25.46
N GLY A 176 13.73 -23.40 -24.79
CA GLY A 176 15.20 -23.41 -24.74
C GLY A 176 15.89 -24.01 -25.97
N PHE A 177 15.14 -24.64 -26.88
CA PHE A 177 15.65 -25.27 -28.11
C PHE A 177 16.38 -24.31 -29.05
N ASP A 178 17.30 -24.80 -29.88
CA ASP A 178 17.81 -24.01 -31.00
C ASP A 178 16.71 -23.81 -32.03
N VAL A 179 16.36 -22.55 -32.31
CA VAL A 179 15.30 -22.23 -33.27
C VAL A 179 15.66 -22.67 -34.69
N ASN A 180 16.96 -22.83 -34.97
CA ASN A 180 17.46 -23.27 -36.27
C ASN A 180 17.54 -24.81 -36.39
N ASP A 181 17.40 -25.55 -35.29
CA ASP A 181 17.41 -27.03 -35.30
C ASP A 181 15.98 -27.58 -35.32
N ILE A 182 15.52 -27.95 -36.52
CA ILE A 182 14.17 -28.50 -36.73
C ILE A 182 13.93 -29.79 -35.94
N HIS A 183 14.95 -30.64 -35.76
CA HIS A 183 14.80 -31.91 -35.05
C HIS A 183 14.62 -31.68 -33.55
N GLU A 184 15.38 -30.73 -32.99
CA GLU A 184 15.20 -30.29 -31.62
C GLU A 184 13.81 -29.68 -31.40
N ARG A 185 13.32 -28.83 -32.31
CA ARG A 185 11.96 -28.26 -32.21
C ARG A 185 10.86 -29.32 -32.16
N TYR A 186 10.97 -30.37 -32.99
CA TYR A 186 10.02 -31.47 -32.97
C TYR A 186 10.01 -32.24 -31.65
N HIS A 187 11.19 -32.50 -31.10
CA HIS A 187 11.33 -33.14 -29.79
C HIS A 187 10.67 -32.30 -28.68
N TYR A 188 10.83 -30.97 -28.71
CA TYR A 188 10.24 -30.09 -27.71
C TYR A 188 8.72 -29.92 -27.85
N ASN A 189 8.18 -29.87 -29.06
CA ASN A 189 6.72 -29.80 -29.28
C ASN A 189 6.01 -31.03 -28.66
N GLN A 190 6.53 -32.25 -28.89
CA GLN A 190 5.87 -33.47 -28.43
C GLN A 190 5.98 -33.71 -26.91
N ASN A 191 7.08 -33.29 -26.28
CA ASN A 191 7.39 -33.68 -24.91
C ASN A 191 6.86 -32.72 -23.84
N TYR A 192 6.67 -31.44 -24.18
CA TYR A 192 6.40 -30.41 -23.16
C TYR A 192 4.95 -29.92 -23.07
N GLY A 193 4.07 -30.31 -24.01
CA GLY A 193 2.66 -29.90 -24.00
C GLY A 193 1.92 -30.24 -22.70
N ARG A 194 2.17 -31.43 -22.12
CA ARG A 194 1.55 -31.84 -20.83
C ARG A 194 2.11 -31.02 -19.65
N MET A 195 3.43 -30.80 -19.63
CA MET A 195 4.11 -30.03 -18.58
C MET A 195 3.58 -28.59 -18.52
N LEU A 196 3.39 -27.97 -19.69
CA LEU A 196 2.80 -26.64 -19.80
C LEU A 196 1.41 -26.61 -19.17
N VAL A 197 0.51 -27.52 -19.57
CA VAL A 197 -0.88 -27.53 -19.09
C VAL A 197 -0.97 -27.67 -17.57
N GLU A 198 -0.20 -28.60 -16.99
CA GLU A 198 -0.16 -28.78 -15.52
C GLU A 198 0.42 -27.56 -14.81
N THR A 199 1.47 -26.95 -15.36
CA THR A 199 2.07 -25.71 -14.83
C THR A 199 1.06 -24.58 -14.79
N ALA A 200 0.31 -24.34 -15.87
CA ALA A 200 -0.71 -23.29 -15.90
C ALA A 200 -1.88 -23.58 -14.96
N LYS A 201 -2.29 -24.84 -14.81
CA LYS A 201 -3.32 -25.22 -13.84
C LYS A 201 -2.88 -24.93 -12.41
N LYS A 202 -1.63 -25.25 -12.07
CA LYS A 202 -1.05 -24.94 -10.76
C LYS A 202 -0.97 -23.43 -10.52
N LEU A 203 -0.45 -22.66 -11.48
CA LEU A 203 -0.37 -21.20 -11.39
C LEU A 203 -1.74 -20.55 -11.15
N ARG A 204 -2.76 -20.91 -11.94
CA ARG A 204 -4.11 -20.36 -11.77
C ARG A 204 -4.68 -20.66 -10.39
N LYS A 205 -4.43 -21.87 -9.85
CA LYS A 205 -4.85 -22.22 -8.50
C LYS A 205 -4.13 -21.38 -7.44
N THR A 206 -2.81 -21.24 -7.57
CA THR A 206 -2.00 -20.43 -6.65
C THR A 206 -2.41 -18.96 -6.67
N HIS A 207 -2.59 -18.37 -7.87
CA HIS A 207 -3.05 -16.99 -8.04
C HIS A 207 -4.48 -16.78 -7.49
N ALA A 208 -5.38 -17.75 -7.70
CA ALA A 208 -6.74 -17.70 -7.16
C ALA A 208 -6.75 -17.78 -5.61
N SER A 209 -5.88 -18.60 -5.02
CA SER A 209 -5.73 -18.69 -3.56
C SER A 209 -5.30 -17.35 -2.97
N LEU A 210 -4.30 -16.69 -3.58
CA LEU A 210 -3.83 -15.38 -3.15
C LEU A 210 -4.95 -14.32 -3.20
N LYS A 211 -5.81 -14.38 -4.24
CA LYS A 211 -6.90 -13.43 -4.45
C LYS A 211 -8.10 -13.63 -3.53
N ASN A 212 -8.42 -14.87 -3.16
CA ASN A 212 -9.57 -15.17 -2.30
C ASN A 212 -9.37 -14.69 -0.86
N ASP A 213 -8.14 -14.75 -0.35
CA ASP A 213 -7.82 -14.39 1.04
C ASP A 213 -7.36 -12.93 1.21
N MET A 214 -7.41 -12.13 0.14
CA MET A 214 -6.74 -10.82 0.00
C MET A 214 -6.98 -9.82 1.16
N ASN A 215 -8.17 -9.81 1.76
CA ASN A 215 -8.49 -8.92 2.88
C ASN A 215 -7.91 -9.38 4.24
N ASN A 216 -7.35 -10.58 4.30
CA ASN A 216 -6.98 -11.26 5.55
C ASN A 216 -5.52 -11.73 5.59
N LEU A 217 -4.73 -11.50 4.55
CA LEU A 217 -3.35 -12.04 4.45
C LEU A 217 -2.29 -11.26 5.23
N PHE A 218 -2.59 -10.05 5.71
CA PHE A 218 -1.63 -9.19 6.41
C PHE A 218 -2.05 -8.86 7.84
N HIS A 219 -1.08 -8.90 8.75
CA HIS A 219 -1.17 -8.34 10.09
C HIS A 219 -0.49 -6.96 10.12
N PHE A 220 -1.21 -5.99 10.70
CA PHE A 220 -0.72 -4.63 10.93
C PHE A 220 -0.37 -4.50 12.41
N SER A 221 0.92 -4.37 12.71
CA SER A 221 1.38 -4.17 14.10
C SER A 221 1.25 -2.69 14.49
N ASN A 222 0.60 -2.40 15.62
CA ASN A 222 0.49 -1.03 16.18
C ASN A 222 1.85 -0.56 16.72
#